data_AF-A0A7X9HCH9-F1
#
_entry.id   AF-A0A7X9HCH9-F1
#
_cell.length_a   1.000
_cell.length_b   1.000
_cell.length_c   1.000
_cell.angle_alpha   90.00
_cell.angle_beta   90.00
_cell.angle_gamma   90.00
#
_symmetry.space_group_name_H-M   'P 1'
#
loop_
_entity.id
_entity.type
_entity.pdbx_description
1 polymer ?
#
loop_
_entity_poly.entity_id
_entity_poly.type
_entity_poly.pdbx_seq_one_letter_code
_entity_poly.pdbx_strand_id
1 'polypeptide(L)'
;MKIKLDFLRPRLFNVLLTMTVFPLPFIQERARYPEGGYEVAHYRPIFLLATYLQMQDWYPFFLMVGLLLVIYFVVSGVGVGITALIKIKCQE
;
A
#
# COMPACT_ATOMS: atom_id res chain seq x y z
N MET A 1 12.20 -16.37 23.26
CA MET A 1 12.55 -15.17 22.47
C MET A 1 11.29 -14.32 22.31
N LYS A 2 11.15 -13.22 23.06
CA LYS A 2 9.95 -12.37 23.02
C LYS A 2 10.08 -11.45 21.80
N ILE A 3 9.44 -11.81 20.69
CA ILE A 3 9.44 -10.98 19.48
C ILE A 3 8.66 -9.71 19.84
N LYS A 4 9.37 -8.61 20.12
CA LYS A 4 8.76 -7.31 20.32
C LYS A 4 8.30 -6.79 18.96
N LEU A 5 7.01 -6.93 18.67
CA LEU A 5 6.33 -6.38 17.48
C LEU A 5 6.18 -4.85 17.56
N ASP A 6 7.15 -4.14 18.15
CA ASP A 6 7.12 -2.67 18.26
C ASP A 6 7.09 -1.98 16.89
N PHE A 7 7.44 -2.70 15.82
CA PHE A 7 7.35 -2.26 14.43
C PHE A 7 5.91 -2.23 13.87
N LEU A 8 5.00 -3.04 14.43
CA LEU A 8 3.57 -2.96 14.08
C LEU A 8 2.89 -1.75 14.73
N ARG A 9 3.51 -1.16 15.76
CA ARG A 9 2.94 -0.04 16.49
C ARG A 9 2.72 1.12 15.50
N PRO A 10 1.49 1.63 15.34
CA PRO A 10 1.18 2.66 14.38
C PRO A 10 1.91 3.95 14.75
N ARG A 11 3.11 4.11 14.20
CA ARG A 11 3.86 5.36 14.23
C ARG A 11 3.32 6.22 13.11
N LEU A 12 3.03 7.47 13.42
CA LEU A 12 2.48 8.45 12.47
C LEU A 12 3.27 8.47 11.15
N PHE A 13 4.60 8.36 11.23
CA PHE A 13 5.49 8.28 10.07
C PHE A 13 5.20 7.08 9.15
N ASN A 14 5.03 5.87 9.70
CA ASN A 14 4.77 4.66 8.90
C ASN A 14 3.39 4.75 8.23
N VAL A 15 2.41 5.34 8.92
CA VAL A 15 1.06 5.57 8.37
C VAL A 15 1.12 6.58 7.22
N LEU A 16 1.77 7.74 7.42
CA LEU A 16 1.97 8.76 6.39
C LEU A 16 2.71 8.22 5.17
N LEU A 17 3.78 7.44 5.39
CA LEU A 17 4.54 6.84 4.29
C LEU A 17 3.67 5.83 3.54
N THR A 18 2.90 4.99 4.24
CA THR A 18 1.98 4.04 3.61
C THR A 18 0.89 4.77 2.81
N MET A 19 0.32 5.85 3.34
CA MET A 19 -0.66 6.68 2.61
C MET A 19 -0.05 7.39 1.41
N THR A 20 1.27 7.62 1.40
CA THR A 20 1.98 8.19 0.26
C THR A 20 2.30 7.12 -0.79
N VAL A 21 2.73 5.93 -0.36
CA VAL A 21 3.12 4.82 -1.25
C VAL A 21 1.92 4.08 -1.83
N PHE A 22 0.82 3.96 -1.09
CA PHE A 22 -0.40 3.28 -1.55
C PHE A 22 -1.04 3.85 -2.83
N PRO A 23 -1.11 5.18 -3.05
CA PRO A 23 -1.58 5.75 -4.31
C PRO A 23 -0.55 5.76 -5.44
N LEU A 24 0.74 5.52 -5.15
CA LEU A 24 1.81 5.55 -6.15
C LEU A 24 1.67 4.48 -7.25
N PRO A 25 1.31 3.21 -6.97
CA PRO A 25 1.18 2.22 -8.02
C PRO A 25 0.03 2.61 -8.94
N PHE A 26 0.37 2.93 -10.18
CA PHE A 26 -0.60 3.10 -11.25
C PHE A 26 -1.03 1.72 -11.71
N ILE A 27 -2.29 1.37 -11.43
CA ILE A 27 -2.90 0.17 -12.01
C ILE A 27 -3.27 0.54 -13.44
N GLN A 28 -2.56 -0.06 -14.39
CA GLN A 28 -2.88 0.06 -15.82
C GLN A 28 -3.73 -1.13 -16.22
N GLU A 29 -4.92 -0.85 -16.73
CA GLU A 29 -5.78 -1.86 -17.31
C GLU A 29 -6.03 -1.52 -18.78
N ARG A 30 -6.00 -2.54 -19.65
CA ARG A 30 -6.45 -2.38 -21.03
C ARG A 30 -7.96 -2.52 -21.07
N ALA A 31 -8.67 -1.42 -20.82
CA ALA A 31 -10.11 -1.38 -20.94
C ALA A 31 -10.50 -1.52 -22.42
N ARG A 32 -11.42 -2.43 -22.73
CA ARG A 32 -11.88 -2.65 -24.10
C ARG A 32 -12.94 -1.60 -24.44
N TYR A 33 -12.79 -0.90 -25.56
CA TYR A 33 -13.83 0.01 -26.03
C TYR A 33 -15.06 -0.78 -26.50
N PRO A 34 -16.28 -0.29 -26.24
CA PRO A 34 -17.51 -0.86 -26.81
C PRO A 34 -17.51 -0.80 -28.35
N GLU A 35 -16.84 0.20 -28.93
CA GLU A 35 -16.68 0.40 -30.38
C GLU A 35 -15.57 -0.47 -31.02
N GLY A 36 -14.82 -1.23 -30.20
CA GLY A 36 -13.62 -1.96 -30.61
C GLY A 36 -12.31 -1.20 -30.37
N GLY A 37 -11.25 -1.94 -30.00
CA GLY A 37 -9.96 -1.37 -29.58
C GLY A 37 -9.72 -1.45 -28.06
N TYR A 38 -8.58 -0.94 -27.61
CA TYR A 38 -8.19 -0.93 -26.19
C TYR A 38 -7.77 0.48 -25.79
N GLU A 39 -8.30 0.99 -24.68
CA GLU A 39 -7.79 2.15 -23.96
C GLU A 39 -6.89 1.68 -22.82
N VAL A 40 -5.77 2.36 -22.59
CA VAL A 40 -4.99 2.16 -21.38
C VAL A 40 -5.59 3.04 -20.28
N ALA A 41 -6.47 2.44 -19.48
CA ALA A 41 -7.07 3.10 -18.34
C ALA A 41 -6.06 3.13 -17.18
N HIS A 42 -5.89 4.30 -16.59
CA HIS A 42 -4.99 4.53 -15.48
C HIS A 42 -5.81 4.71 -14.20
N TYR A 43 -5.77 3.71 -13.33
CA TYR A 43 -6.48 3.75 -12.06
C TYR A 43 -5.52 3.98 -10.90
N ARG A 44 -5.91 4.89 -10.02
CA ARG A 44 -5.25 5.11 -8.75
C ARG A 44 -5.92 4.22 -7.69
N PRO A 45 -5.17 3.43 -6.90
CA PRO A 45 -5.74 2.49 -5.92
C PRO A 45 -6.69 3.12 -4.90
N ILE A 46 -6.43 4.37 -4.48
CA ILE A 46 -7.32 5.12 -3.58
C ILE A 46 -8.69 5.36 -4.23
N PHE A 47 -8.71 5.71 -5.51
CA PHE A 47 -9.96 5.94 -6.23
C PHE A 47 -10.72 4.62 -6.43
N LEU A 48 -10.02 3.53 -6.77
CA LEU A 48 -10.63 2.21 -6.87
C LEU A 48 -11.26 1.75 -5.55
N LEU A 49 -10.60 1.99 -4.41
CA LEU A 49 -11.15 1.68 -3.10
C LEU A 49 -12.48 2.40 -2.85
N ALA A 50 -12.54 3.70 -3.16
CA ALA A 50 -13.76 4.50 -3.05
C ALA A 50 -14.85 4.02 -4.02
N THR A 51 -14.47 3.67 -5.25
CA THR A 51 -15.39 3.15 -6.27
C THR A 51 -16.01 1.81 -5.85
N TYR A 52 -15.21 0.86 -5.35
CA TYR A 52 -15.72 -0.43 -4.87
C TYR A 52 -16.64 -0.25 -3.66
N LEU A 53 -16.31 0.66 -2.74
CA LEU A 53 -17.17 0.98 -1.60
C LEU A 53 -18.51 1.57 -2.07
N GLN A 54 -18.48 2.48 -3.06
CA GLN A 54 -19.69 3.08 -3.64
C GLN A 54 -20.54 2.05 -4.39
N MET A 55 -19.92 1.10 -5.09
CA MET A 55 -20.59 0.01 -5.81
C MET A 55 -21.04 -1.13 -4.87
N GLN A 56 -20.75 -1.05 -3.57
CA GLN A 56 -20.95 -2.13 -2.60
C GLN A 56 -20.29 -3.46 -3.01
N ASP A 57 -19.20 -3.37 -3.78
CA ASP A 57 -18.48 -4.53 -4.27
C ASP A 57 -17.41 -4.95 -3.25
N TRP A 58 -17.83 -5.78 -2.28
CA TRP A 58 -17.05 -6.10 -1.10
C TRP A 58 -15.80 -6.93 -1.40
N TYR A 59 -15.85 -7.81 -2.41
CA TYR A 59 -14.72 -8.69 -2.73
C TYR A 59 -13.47 -7.90 -3.17
N PRO A 60 -13.51 -7.07 -4.23
CA PRO A 60 -12.36 -6.27 -4.64
C PRO A 60 -12.00 -5.20 -3.60
N PHE A 61 -12.97 -4.69 -2.83
CA PHE A 61 -12.71 -3.80 -1.71
C PHE A 61 -11.80 -4.43 -0.66
N PHE A 62 -12.13 -5.64 -0.18
CA PHE A 62 -11.29 -6.32 0.81
C PHE A 62 -9.91 -6.71 0.27
N LEU A 63 -9.80 -7.02 -1.03
CA LEU A 63 -8.50 -7.24 -1.68
C LEU A 63 -7.61 -5.99 -1.63
N MET A 64 -8.18 -4.82 -1.92
CA MET A 64 -7.47 -3.53 -1.83
C MET A 64 -7.06 -3.19 -0.40
N VAL A 65 -7.92 -3.47 0.59
CA VAL A 65 -7.59 -3.31 2.01
C VAL A 65 -6.46 -4.28 2.42
N GLY A 66 -6.51 -5.53 1.97
CA GLY A 66 -5.44 -6.51 2.20
C GLY A 66 -4.11 -6.05 1.62
N LEU A 67 -4.11 -5.53 0.39
CA LEU A 67 -2.93 -4.94 -0.24
C LEU A 67 -2.37 -3.76 0.58
N LEU A 68 -3.25 -2.89 1.08
CA LEU A 68 -2.86 -1.76 1.93
C LEU A 68 -2.16 -2.23 3.22
N LEU A 69 -2.66 -3.29 3.85
CA LEU A 69 -2.03 -3.90 5.02
C LEU A 69 -0.66 -4.50 4.69
N VAL A 70 -0.51 -5.19 3.56
CA VAL A 70 0.77 -5.74 3.10
C VAL A 70 1.79 -4.62 2.88
N ILE A 71 1.40 -3.53 2.22
CA ILE A 71 2.27 -2.36 2.00
C ILE A 71 2.69 -1.76 3.34
N TYR A 72 1.75 -1.59 4.28
CA TYR A 72 2.06 -1.10 5.63
C TYR A 72 3.09 -1.98 6.35
N PHE A 73 2.95 -3.30 6.25
CA PHE A 73 3.89 -4.26 6.83
C PHE A 73 5.28 -4.13 6.23
N VAL A 74 5.38 -4.06 4.90
CA VAL A 74 6.66 -3.91 4.18
C VAL A 74 7.33 -2.59 4.56
N VAL A 75 6.59 -1.48 4.49
CA VAL A 75 7.07 -0.14 4.87
C VAL A 75 7.57 -0.12 6.31
N SER A 76 6.80 -0.68 7.24
CA SER A 76 7.17 -0.72 8.66
C SER A 76 8.40 -1.60 8.90
N GLY A 77 8.51 -2.73 8.20
CA GLY A 77 9.68 -3.62 8.27
C GLY A 77 10.95 -2.94 7.74
N VAL A 78 10.87 -2.29 6.57
CA VAL A 78 11.98 -1.53 5.97
C VAL A 78 12.41 -0.38 6.89
N GLY A 79 11.46 0.37 7.45
CA GLY A 79 11.76 1.46 8.39
C GLY A 79 12.54 0.98 9.62
N VAL A 80 12.18 -0.17 10.18
CA VAL A 80 12.93 -0.76 11.31
C VAL A 80 14.30 -1.26 10.88
N GLY A 81 14.42 -1.91 9.72
CA GLY A 81 15.71 -2.35 9.18
C GLY A 81 16.69 -1.19 8.98
N ILE A 82 16.22 -0.09 8.37
CA ILE A 82 17.02 1.13 8.17
C ILE A 82 17.44 1.74 9.51
N THR A 83 16.50 1.88 10.45
CA THR A 83 16.80 2.45 11.78
C THR A 83 17.82 1.60 12.53
N ALA A 84 17.73 0.27 12.43
CA ALA A 84 18.69 -0.64 13.02
C ALA A 84 20.08 -0.50 12.39
N LEU A 85 20.16 -0.42 11.05
CA LEU A 85 21.41 -0.17 10.31
C LEU A 85 22.07 1.15 10.69
N ILE A 86 21.30 2.24 10.75
CA ILE A 86 21.81 3.57 11.15
C ILE A 86 22.35 3.52 12.58
N LYS A 87 21.65 2.83 13.50
CA LYS A 87 22.09 2.71 14.89
C LYS A 87 23.40 1.95 15.02
N ILE A 88 23.62 0.90 14.23
CA ILE A 88 24.91 0.17 14.20
C ILE A 88 26.02 1.08 13.71
N LYS A 89 25.79 1.83 12.62
CA LYS A 89 26.80 2.72 12.02
C LYS A 89 27.19 3.94 12.88
N CYS A 90 26.34 4.35 13.82
CA CYS A 90 26.63 5.46 14.75
C CYS A 90 27.30 5.02 16.06
N GLN A 91 27.49 3.72 16.27
CA GLN A 91 28.19 3.16 17.44
C GLN A 91 29.63 2.73 17.11
N GLU A 92 30.04 2.88 15.85
CA GLU A 92 31.38 2.70 15.31
C GLU A 92 32.06 4.07 15.16
#